data_AF-A0A9X4H4N0-F1
#
_entry.id   AF-A0A9X4H4N0-F1
#
_cell.length_a   1.000
_cell.length_b   1.000
_cell.length_c   1.000
_cell.angle_alpha   90.00
_cell.angle_beta   90.00
_cell.angle_gamma   90.00
#
_symmetry.space_group_name_H-M   'P 1'
#
loop_
_entity.id
_entity.type
_entity.pdbx_description
1 polymer ?
#
loop_
_entity_poly.entity_id
_entity_poly.type
_entity_poly.pdbx_seq_one_letter_code
_entity_poly.pdbx_strand_id
1 'polypeptide(L)'
;MSKVQSGDGIVDRNGILVKVRLDFKGTGKTGRFLFGGKATDKAAEESREQQLAVFRNVPMQGIQIIDIDVSTEVYTVYDDIANAEIAYAPLVLTIKADSLENIIRFIAREDFRKIEVLDPASLSLSHNDIERILYRIYEEMKEFRLWMERKYNLK
;
A
#
# COMPACT_ATOMS: atom_id res chain seq x y z
N MET A 1 12.46 46.59 26.23
CA MET A 1 12.17 46.04 24.90
C MET A 1 12.93 44.74 24.73
N SER A 2 12.31 43.61 25.10
CA SER A 2 12.88 42.27 24.96
C SER A 2 12.30 41.63 23.70
N LYS A 3 13.14 41.39 22.70
CA LYS A 3 12.82 40.59 21.52
C LYS A 3 12.48 39.17 21.97
N VAL A 4 11.20 38.84 21.95
CA VAL A 4 10.72 37.45 21.93
C VAL A 4 11.02 36.96 20.52
N GLN A 5 11.99 36.04 20.39
CA GLN A 5 12.18 35.28 19.17
C GLN A 5 10.94 34.40 19.00
N SER A 6 10.14 34.72 17.99
CA SER A 6 9.04 33.90 17.52
C SER A 6 9.59 32.52 17.15
N GLY A 7 9.28 31.54 18.00
CA GLY A 7 9.35 30.13 17.61
C GLY A 7 8.18 29.84 16.68
N ASP A 8 8.38 30.02 15.38
CA ASP A 8 7.46 29.54 14.35
C ASP A 8 8.18 28.51 13.50
N GLY A 9 8.28 27.34 14.10
CA GLY A 9 8.43 26.07 13.42
C GLY A 9 7.52 25.10 14.15
N ILE A 10 6.21 25.36 14.12
CA ILE A 10 5.21 24.36 14.47
C ILE A 10 5.34 23.29 13.38
N VAL A 11 6.31 22.39 13.57
CA VAL A 11 6.37 21.10 12.89
C VAL A 11 5.04 20.46 13.20
N ASP A 12 4.25 20.25 12.15
CA ASP A 12 2.91 19.71 12.22
C ASP A 12 2.94 18.41 13.02
N ARG A 13 2.56 18.48 14.31
CA ARG A 13 2.65 17.36 15.25
C ARG A 13 1.61 16.26 14.95
N ASN A 14 0.84 16.42 13.88
CA ASN A 14 -0.32 15.60 13.60
C ASN A 14 -0.11 14.56 12.50
N GLY A 15 1.07 14.43 11.87
CA GLY A 15 1.31 13.42 10.83
C GLY A 15 0.34 13.54 9.64
N ILE A 16 0.38 12.58 8.73
CA ILE A 16 -0.43 12.55 7.51
C ILE A 16 -1.41 11.38 7.62
N LEU A 17 -2.70 11.67 7.70
CA LEU A 17 -3.76 10.67 7.70
C LEU A 17 -4.16 10.36 6.26
N VAL A 18 -4.01 9.10 5.85
CA VAL A 18 -4.37 8.65 4.51
C VAL A 18 -5.19 7.38 4.53
N LYS A 19 -6.05 7.22 3.53
CA LYS A 19 -6.81 6.01 3.24
C LYS A 19 -6.21 5.33 2.01
N VAL A 20 -5.70 4.11 2.16
CA VAL A 20 -5.05 3.34 1.10
C VAL A 20 -5.87 2.09 0.80
N ARG A 21 -6.26 1.91 -0.46
CA ARG A 21 -6.91 0.68 -0.95
C ARG A 21 -5.87 -0.24 -1.60
N LEU A 22 -5.83 -1.48 -1.13
CA LEU A 22 -5.06 -2.58 -1.66
C LEU A 22 -6.02 -3.69 -2.10
N ASP A 23 -5.82 -4.25 -3.28
CA ASP A 23 -6.65 -5.33 -3.82
C ASP A 23 -5.79 -6.58 -4.05
N PHE A 24 -5.97 -7.57 -3.18
CA PHE A 24 -5.16 -8.79 -3.18
C PHE A 24 -5.65 -9.78 -4.23
N LYS A 25 -4.75 -10.21 -5.11
CA LYS A 25 -5.04 -11.14 -6.19
C LYS A 25 -5.08 -12.59 -5.70
N GLY A 26 -6.10 -13.35 -6.11
CA GLY A 26 -6.14 -14.80 -5.92
C GLY A 26 -5.20 -15.52 -6.88
N THR A 27 -4.16 -16.20 -6.38
CA THR A 27 -3.27 -17.02 -7.22
C THR A 27 -3.80 -18.44 -7.37
N GLY A 28 -4.87 -18.63 -8.15
CA GLY A 28 -5.32 -19.95 -8.53
C GLY A 28 -4.32 -20.61 -9.49
N LYS A 29 -3.84 -21.83 -9.18
CA LYS A 29 -3.10 -22.62 -10.18
C LYS A 29 -4.03 -22.88 -11.36
N THR A 30 -3.57 -22.58 -12.57
CA THR A 30 -4.21 -22.94 -13.84
C THR A 30 -4.31 -24.46 -13.97
N GLY A 31 -5.30 -25.05 -13.32
CA GLY A 31 -5.55 -26.49 -13.26
C GLY A 31 -6.95 -26.81 -13.79
N ARG A 32 -7.10 -26.82 -15.11
CA ARG A 32 -8.00 -27.60 -15.98
C ARG A 32 -9.42 -28.03 -15.50
N PHE A 33 -10.02 -27.39 -14.51
CA PHE A 33 -11.40 -27.66 -14.10
C PHE A 33 -12.26 -26.40 -14.30
N LEU A 34 -13.26 -26.56 -15.17
CA LEU A 34 -14.17 -25.55 -15.72
C LEU A 34 -15.22 -25.04 -14.71
N PHE A 35 -14.84 -24.84 -13.43
CA PHE A 35 -15.69 -24.28 -12.37
C PHE A 35 -14.83 -23.38 -11.46
N GLY A 36 -14.40 -22.23 -12.00
CA GLY A 36 -13.22 -21.48 -11.52
C GLY A 36 -13.46 -20.37 -10.48
N GLY A 37 -14.65 -19.78 -10.38
CA GLY A 37 -14.88 -18.58 -9.54
C GLY A 37 -14.65 -18.80 -8.04
N LYS A 38 -15.33 -19.77 -7.43
CA LYS A 38 -15.25 -20.00 -5.96
C LYS A 38 -13.84 -20.30 -5.44
N ALA A 39 -12.99 -20.93 -6.25
CA ALA A 39 -11.62 -21.28 -5.85
C ALA A 39 -10.68 -20.08 -5.95
N THR A 40 -10.81 -19.24 -6.98
CA THR A 40 -10.03 -18.01 -7.12
C THR A 40 -10.45 -16.96 -6.11
N ASP A 41 -11.76 -16.86 -5.82
CA ASP A 41 -12.30 -15.92 -4.84
C ASP A 41 -11.74 -16.23 -3.46
N LYS A 42 -11.84 -17.51 -3.04
CA LYS A 42 -11.27 -17.97 -1.78
C LYS A 42 -9.76 -17.75 -1.70
N ALA A 43 -9.02 -17.97 -2.79
CA ALA A 43 -7.58 -17.72 -2.81
C ALA A 43 -7.25 -16.22 -2.64
N ALA A 44 -8.09 -15.32 -3.19
CA ALA A 44 -7.96 -13.89 -2.99
C ALA A 44 -8.25 -13.50 -1.53
N GLU A 45 -9.31 -14.07 -0.93
CA GLU A 45 -9.63 -13.88 0.49
C GLU A 45 -8.50 -14.35 1.40
N GLU A 46 -7.98 -15.56 1.18
CA GLU A 46 -6.86 -16.11 1.95
C GLU A 46 -5.62 -15.20 1.83
N SER A 47 -5.35 -14.66 0.64
CA SER A 47 -4.26 -13.69 0.42
C SER A 47 -4.48 -12.40 1.20
N ARG A 48 -5.72 -11.87 1.22
CA ARG A 48 -6.09 -10.70 2.02
C ARG A 48 -5.96 -10.97 3.52
N GLU A 49 -6.39 -12.14 4.00
CA GLU A 49 -6.32 -12.52 5.42
C GLU A 49 -4.88 -12.62 5.92
N GLN A 50 -3.97 -13.17 5.11
CA GLN A 50 -2.55 -13.19 5.42
C GLN A 50 -1.98 -11.77 5.58
N GLN A 51 -2.32 -10.87 4.67
CA GLN A 51 -1.84 -9.48 4.69
C GLN A 51 -2.48 -8.69 5.83
N LEU A 52 -3.75 -8.94 6.14
CA LEU A 52 -4.43 -8.41 7.32
C LEU A 52 -3.70 -8.81 8.61
N ALA A 53 -3.27 -10.07 8.72
CA ALA A 53 -2.52 -10.55 9.87
C ALA A 53 -1.16 -9.84 9.99
N VAL A 54 -0.47 -9.57 8.87
CA VAL A 54 0.77 -8.78 8.87
C VAL A 54 0.50 -7.37 9.38
N PHE A 55 -0.48 -6.66 8.82
CA PHE A 55 -0.79 -5.30 9.22
C PHE A 55 -1.17 -5.18 10.71
N ARG A 56 -1.91 -6.14 11.26
CA ARG A 56 -2.31 -6.12 12.68
C ARG A 56 -1.18 -6.38 13.65
N ASN A 57 -0.17 -7.15 13.25
CA ASN A 57 0.82 -7.70 14.20
C ASN A 57 2.25 -7.19 13.96
N VAL A 58 2.55 -6.63 12.79
CA VAL A 58 3.90 -6.19 12.44
C VAL A 58 3.99 -4.66 12.59
N PRO A 59 4.78 -4.15 13.55
CA PRO A 59 4.98 -2.72 13.69
C PRO A 59 5.74 -2.17 12.48
N MET A 60 5.24 -1.08 11.92
CA MET A 60 5.89 -0.36 10.82
C MET A 60 6.38 0.98 11.34
N GLN A 61 7.68 1.23 11.18
CA GLN A 61 8.28 2.49 11.64
C GLN A 61 7.60 3.68 10.96
N GLY A 62 7.24 4.68 11.76
CA GLY A 62 6.62 5.92 11.31
C GLY A 62 5.18 5.76 10.78
N ILE A 63 4.56 4.61 11.01
CA ILE A 63 3.18 4.32 10.61
C ILE A 63 2.36 3.86 11.80
N GLN A 64 1.20 4.47 11.98
CA GLN A 64 0.15 4.00 12.87
C GLN A 64 -1.05 3.55 12.05
N ILE A 65 -1.50 2.32 12.23
CA ILE A 65 -2.76 1.86 11.65
C ILE A 65 -3.91 2.33 12.53
N ILE A 66 -4.84 3.08 11.95
CA ILE A 66 -6.01 3.65 12.63
C ILE A 66 -7.21 2.73 12.44
N ASP A 67 -7.42 2.24 11.22
CA ASP A 67 -8.55 1.38 10.88
C ASP A 67 -8.19 0.43 9.72
N ILE A 68 -8.86 -0.72 9.68
CA ILE A 68 -8.78 -1.68 8.58
C ILE A 68 -10.19 -2.13 8.20
N ASP A 69 -10.61 -1.74 7.00
CA ASP A 69 -11.91 -2.06 6.42
C ASP A 69 -11.77 -3.15 5.36
N VAL A 70 -12.57 -4.22 5.52
CA VAL A 70 -12.64 -5.39 4.63
C VAL A 70 -14.07 -5.67 4.18
N SER A 71 -14.95 -4.67 4.27
CA SER A 71 -16.37 -4.78 3.93
C SER A 71 -16.64 -4.88 2.44
N THR A 72 -15.70 -4.46 1.59
CA THR A 72 -15.84 -4.57 0.14
C THR A 72 -15.71 -6.03 -0.30
N GLU A 73 -16.73 -6.52 -1.00
CA GLU A 73 -16.77 -7.89 -1.50
C GLU A 73 -15.66 -8.18 -2.51
N VAL A 74 -15.29 -9.46 -2.59
CA VAL A 74 -14.39 -9.98 -3.64
C VAL A 74 -15.02 -9.76 -4.99
N TYR A 75 -14.22 -9.33 -5.96
CA TYR A 75 -14.69 -9.12 -7.33
C TYR A 75 -13.75 -9.76 -8.33
N THR A 76 -14.31 -10.12 -9.48
CA THR A 76 -13.57 -10.81 -10.55
C THR A 76 -13.49 -9.94 -11.79
N VAL A 77 -12.31 -9.89 -12.38
CA VAL A 77 -12.04 -9.17 -13.63
C VAL A 77 -11.47 -10.15 -14.63
N TYR A 78 -11.96 -10.08 -15.87
CA TYR A 78 -11.35 -10.80 -16.97
C TYR A 78 -10.07 -10.10 -17.41
N ASP A 79 -8.95 -10.83 -17.38
CA ASP A 79 -7.65 -10.36 -17.85
C ASP A 79 -7.42 -10.91 -19.26
N ASP A 80 -7.44 -10.01 -20.25
CA ASP A 80 -7.26 -10.35 -21.67
C ASP A 80 -5.86 -10.90 -21.98
N ILE A 81 -4.83 -10.49 -21.21
CA ILE A 81 -3.44 -10.91 -21.41
C ILE A 81 -3.26 -12.33 -20.87
N ALA A 82 -3.82 -12.61 -19.69
CA ALA A 82 -3.80 -13.94 -19.08
C ALA A 82 -4.86 -14.87 -19.69
N ASN A 83 -5.82 -14.33 -20.44
CA ASN A 83 -7.01 -15.00 -20.95
C ASN A 83 -7.73 -15.81 -19.84
N ALA A 84 -7.93 -15.16 -18.69
CA ALA A 84 -8.43 -15.79 -17.48
C ALA A 84 -9.21 -14.80 -16.59
N GLU A 85 -10.17 -15.33 -15.83
CA GLU A 85 -10.81 -14.61 -14.74
C GLU A 85 -9.87 -14.50 -13.53
N ILE A 86 -9.73 -13.29 -12.99
CA ILE A 86 -8.89 -12.98 -11.83
C ILE A 86 -9.74 -12.37 -10.74
N ALA A 87 -9.80 -13.05 -9.60
CA ALA A 87 -10.43 -12.55 -8.39
C ALA A 87 -9.50 -11.64 -7.59
N TYR A 88 -10.07 -10.58 -7.02
CA TYR A 88 -9.41 -9.60 -6.16
C TYR A 88 -10.22 -9.40 -4.88
N ALA A 89 -9.53 -9.45 -3.74
CA ALA A 89 -10.09 -9.20 -2.41
C ALA A 89 -9.62 -7.84 -1.89
N PRO A 90 -10.50 -6.81 -1.83
CA PRO A 90 -10.11 -5.48 -1.39
C PRO A 90 -9.88 -5.37 0.11
N LEU A 91 -8.98 -4.48 0.50
CA LEU A 91 -8.71 -4.08 1.86
C LEU A 91 -8.40 -2.59 1.86
N VAL A 92 -9.00 -1.85 2.79
CA VAL A 92 -8.77 -0.42 2.93
C VAL A 92 -8.15 -0.12 4.28
N LEU A 93 -6.93 0.42 4.26
CA LEU A 93 -6.22 0.87 5.45
C LEU A 93 -6.44 2.35 5.65
N THR A 94 -6.83 2.75 6.86
CA THR A 94 -6.65 4.14 7.31
C THR A 94 -5.38 4.17 8.15
N ILE A 95 -4.35 4.89 7.68
CA ILE A 95 -3.05 4.98 8.35
C ILE A 95 -2.70 6.43 8.63
N LYS A 96 -2.01 6.65 9.73
CA LYS A 96 -1.37 7.91 10.09
C LYS A 96 0.14 7.73 9.96
N ALA A 97 0.75 8.45 9.03
CA ALA A 97 2.20 8.43 8.82
C ALA A 97 2.85 9.67 9.44
N ASP A 98 4.07 9.56 9.97
CA ASP A 98 4.82 10.72 10.45
C ASP A 98 5.42 11.58 9.32
N SER A 99 5.49 11.04 8.11
CA SER A 99 6.13 11.63 6.94
C SER A 99 5.60 11.02 5.65
N LEU A 100 5.70 11.78 4.55
CA LEU A 100 5.29 11.29 3.23
C LEU A 100 6.18 10.14 2.74
N GLU A 101 7.47 10.14 3.12
CA GLU A 101 8.41 9.05 2.85
C GLU A 101 7.85 7.69 3.29
N ASN A 102 7.27 7.62 4.48
CA ASN A 102 6.76 6.38 5.04
C ASN A 102 5.51 5.84 4.33
N ILE A 103 4.77 6.69 3.61
CA ILE A 103 3.59 6.31 2.81
C ILE A 103 4.02 5.57 1.53
N ILE A 104 5.22 5.85 1.00
CA ILE A 104 5.66 5.35 -0.32
C ILE A 104 5.64 3.81 -0.39
N ARG A 105 5.99 3.13 0.71
CA ARG A 105 5.99 1.66 0.79
C ARG A 105 4.60 1.02 0.55
N PHE A 106 3.51 1.77 0.73
CA PHE A 106 2.16 1.27 0.49
C PHE A 106 1.74 1.44 -0.96
N ILE A 107 2.16 2.54 -1.60
CA ILE A 107 1.79 2.85 -2.99
C ILE A 107 2.69 2.15 -4.01
N ALA A 108 3.89 1.73 -3.60
CA ALA A 108 4.82 0.96 -4.43
C ALA A 108 4.45 -0.51 -4.60
N ARG A 109 3.43 -1.00 -3.87
CA ARG A 109 3.01 -2.40 -3.90
C ARG A 109 2.24 -2.74 -5.18
N GLU A 110 2.38 -3.97 -5.67
CA GLU A 110 1.62 -4.44 -6.85
C GLU A 110 0.10 -4.49 -6.62
N ASP A 111 -0.31 -4.65 -5.36
CA ASP A 111 -1.72 -4.67 -4.94
C ASP A 111 -2.31 -3.28 -4.72
N PHE A 112 -1.51 -2.20 -4.84
CA PHE A 112 -2.00 -0.83 -4.68
C PHE A 112 -3.04 -0.46 -5.74
N ARG A 113 -4.13 0.21 -5.31
CA ARG A 113 -5.18 0.71 -6.20
C ARG A 113 -5.47 2.18 -6.08
N LYS A 114 -5.58 2.70 -4.85
CA LYS A 114 -5.96 4.09 -4.61
C LYS A 114 -5.39 4.58 -3.29
N ILE A 115 -5.00 5.85 -3.26
CA ILE A 115 -4.74 6.60 -2.03
C ILE A 115 -5.64 7.83 -1.99
N GLU A 116 -6.05 8.21 -0.78
CA GLU A 116 -6.77 9.45 -0.48
C GLU A 116 -6.13 10.08 0.75
N VAL A 117 -5.75 11.36 0.66
CA VAL A 117 -5.24 12.12 1.80
C VAL A 117 -6.44 12.70 2.55
N LEU A 118 -6.58 12.35 3.82
CA LEU A 118 -7.66 12.81 4.68
C LEU A 118 -7.25 14.06 5.48
N ASP A 119 -6.00 14.10 5.93
CA ASP A 119 -5.42 15.21 6.69
C ASP A 119 -3.88 15.19 6.54
N PRO A 120 -3.18 16.33 6.52
CA PRO A 120 -3.70 17.70 6.47
C PRO A 120 -4.24 18.10 5.08
N ALA A 121 -5.00 19.19 5.02
CA ALA A 121 -5.49 19.76 3.77
C ALA A 121 -4.36 20.29 2.85
N SER A 122 -3.21 20.65 3.43
CA SER A 122 -2.01 21.04 2.72
C SER A 122 -0.76 20.59 3.47
N LEU A 123 0.31 20.31 2.73
CA LEU A 123 1.59 19.86 3.29
C LEU A 123 2.69 20.81 2.83
N SER A 124 3.55 21.24 3.76
CA SER A 124 4.80 21.93 3.44
C SER A 124 5.96 20.95 3.56
N LEU A 125 6.82 20.90 2.53
CA LEU A 125 7.97 20.00 2.49
C LEU A 125 9.25 20.82 2.45
N SER A 126 10.20 20.49 3.33
CA SER A 126 11.55 21.02 3.25
C SER A 126 12.34 20.35 2.13
N HIS A 127 13.51 20.91 1.79
CA HIS A 127 14.43 20.27 0.84
C HIS A 127 14.82 18.85 1.29
N ASN A 128 15.03 18.65 2.60
CA ASN A 128 15.40 17.34 3.14
C ASN A 128 14.26 16.32 2.99
N ASP A 129 13.01 16.75 3.20
CA ASP A 129 11.85 15.87 3.02
C ASP A 129 11.73 15.43 1.55
N ILE A 130 11.95 16.35 0.61
CA ILE A 130 11.95 16.06 -0.82
C ILE A 130 13.06 15.07 -1.16
N GLU A 131 14.29 15.29 -0.68
CA GLU A 131 15.42 14.37 -0.90
C GLU A 131 15.12 12.96 -0.38
N ARG A 132 14.54 12.85 0.82
CA ARG A 132 14.12 11.56 1.41
C ARG A 132 13.06 10.85 0.58
N ILE A 133 12.05 11.57 0.12
CA ILE A 133 11.00 11.03 -0.77
C ILE A 133 11.63 10.50 -2.06
N LEU A 134 12.48 11.29 -2.72
CA LEU A 134 13.13 10.91 -3.97
C LEU A 134 14.03 9.68 -3.78
N TYR A 135 14.79 9.63 -2.69
CA TYR A 135 15.62 8.48 -2.35
C TYR A 135 14.77 7.23 -2.08
N ARG A 136 13.68 7.35 -1.33
CA ARG A 136 12.79 6.22 -1.05
C ARG A 136 12.14 5.69 -2.33
N ILE A 137 11.69 6.56 -3.23
CA ILE A 137 11.17 6.15 -4.56
C ILE A 137 12.22 5.35 -5.32
N TYR A 138 13.46 5.83 -5.36
CA TYR A 138 14.55 5.13 -6.04
C TYR A 138 14.79 3.72 -5.44
N GLU A 139 14.82 3.60 -4.11
CA GLU A 139 15.00 2.30 -3.46
C GLU A 139 13.85 1.34 -3.78
N GLU A 140 12.59 1.77 -3.72
CA GLU A 140 11.44 0.92 -4.09
C GLU A 140 11.52 0.48 -5.57
N MET A 141 11.88 1.38 -6.49
CA MET A 141 12.07 1.04 -7.91
C MET A 141 13.21 0.04 -8.12
N LYS A 142 14.30 0.19 -7.35
CA LYS A 142 15.45 -0.72 -7.38
C LYS A 142 15.10 -2.08 -6.83
N GLU A 143 14.39 -2.15 -5.71
CA GLU A 143 13.91 -3.40 -5.12
C GLU A 143 12.96 -4.13 -6.07
N PHE A 144 12.02 -3.40 -6.67
CA PHE A 144 11.10 -3.94 -7.67
C PHE A 144 11.86 -4.52 -8.88
N ARG A 145 12.85 -3.79 -9.41
CA ARG A 145 13.69 -4.27 -10.51
C ARG A 145 14.45 -5.55 -10.14
N LEU A 146 15.09 -5.56 -8.96
CA LEU A 146 15.84 -6.73 -8.49
C LEU A 146 14.92 -7.94 -8.27
N TRP A 147 13.69 -7.72 -7.79
CA TRP A 147 12.70 -8.77 -7.67
C TRP A 147 12.30 -9.33 -9.04
N MET A 148 12.08 -8.47 -10.02
CA MET A 148 11.82 -8.87 -11.41
C MET A 148 12.99 -9.69 -11.98
N GLU A 149 14.22 -9.19 -11.88
CA GLU A 149 15.41 -9.90 -12.35
C GLU A 149 15.53 -11.30 -11.75
N ARG A 150 15.32 -11.45 -10.43
CA ARG A 150 15.29 -12.78 -9.79
C ARG A 150 14.19 -13.66 -10.37
N LYS A 151 12.98 -13.12 -10.55
CA LYS A 151 11.83 -13.88 -11.08
C LYS A 151 12.06 -14.37 -12.52
N TYR A 152 12.76 -13.61 -13.36
CA TYR A 152 13.06 -13.99 -14.74
C TYR A 152 14.34 -14.81 -14.91
N ASN A 153 15.34 -14.64 -14.03
CA ASN A 153 16.60 -15.40 -14.06
C ASN A 153 16.49 -16.80 -13.42
N LEU A 154 15.36 -17.12 -12.77
CA LEU A 154 15.04 -18.45 -12.25
C LEU A 154 14.38 -19.37 -13.31
N LYS A 155 14.36 -18.97 -14.58
CA LYS A 155 13.93 -19.80 -15.72
C LYS A 155 15.10 -20.33 -16.52
#